data_AF-A0A0U5K4M2-F1
#
_entry.id   AF-A0A0U5K4M2-F1
#
_cell.length_a   1.000
_cell.length_b   1.000
_cell.length_c   1.000
_cell.angle_alpha   90.00
_cell.angle_beta   90.00
_cell.angle_gamma   90.00
#
_symmetry.space_group_name_H-M   'P 1'
#
loop_
_entity.id
_entity.type
_entity.pdbx_description
1 polymer ?
#
loop_
_entity_poly.entity_id
_entity_poly.type
_entity_poly.pdbx_seq_one_letter_code
_entity_poly.pdbx_strand_id
1 'polypeptide(L)'
;MLEKTILGVMSITALRMDAPLRGNYNELEVVDDAELRNKLIQEVALSTLKDIAASCVITGVTCYFVATSAIPTLLIGAISMIAMNLVLRSLSAGTLWMIYHEREHNPLLLFAYQLSQCMCPISFSILESMTTSVVIHEAGHALAATAVYNNSHASIEIFPFLGGVTRYYEGALTKFGEHLGPRASRLFVNAAGPLAGILAASCEIGLSHYVKEDHPQLSLYLLSMGVMTVAQHVMYALSALSQELPSPGHDFVGLWKVGGIHPLTSVVCMLALPLLVKTTLFSIDYYHRS
;
A
#
# COMPACT_ATOMS: atom_id res chain seq x y z
N MET A 1 0.64 18.40 30.10
CA MET A 1 1.54 17.28 29.72
C MET A 1 0.97 16.46 28.57
N LEU A 2 -0.36 16.22 28.53
CA LEU A 2 -1.07 15.62 27.37
C LEU A 2 -0.93 16.41 26.05
N GLU A 3 -0.95 17.75 26.09
CA GLU A 3 -0.79 18.60 24.89
C GLU A 3 0.55 18.40 24.17
N LYS A 4 1.64 18.17 24.91
CA LYS A 4 2.96 17.93 24.31
C LYS A 4 3.07 16.54 23.67
N THR A 5 2.32 15.56 24.19
CA THR A 5 2.23 14.23 23.60
C THR A 5 1.37 14.23 22.33
N ILE A 6 0.29 15.02 22.30
CA ILE A 6 -0.53 15.22 21.09
C ILE A 6 0.28 15.97 20.02
N LEU A 7 1.00 17.03 20.37
CA LEU A 7 1.93 17.74 19.45
C LEU A 7 3.09 16.86 18.97
N GLY A 8 3.59 15.94 19.80
CA GLY A 8 4.65 14.99 19.44
C GLY A 8 4.16 13.90 18.47
N VAL A 9 2.95 13.39 18.65
CA VAL A 9 2.31 12.47 17.69
C VAL A 9 1.98 13.22 16.40
N MET A 10 1.49 14.46 16.49
CA MET A 10 1.29 15.33 15.33
C MET A 10 2.58 15.54 14.53
N SER A 11 3.77 15.57 15.16
CA SER A 11 5.05 15.69 14.44
C SER A 11 5.49 14.42 13.72
N ILE A 12 5.02 13.23 14.14
CA ILE A 12 5.35 11.95 13.50
C ILE A 12 4.34 11.62 12.41
N THR A 13 3.06 11.99 12.58
CA THR A 13 2.08 11.99 11.48
C THR A 13 2.33 13.12 10.49
N ALA A 14 2.96 14.22 10.92
CA ALA A 14 3.52 15.29 10.09
C ALA A 14 4.96 14.99 9.61
N LEU A 15 5.25 13.73 9.30
CA LEU A 15 6.22 13.41 8.23
C LEU A 15 5.65 13.99 6.92
N ARG A 16 5.79 15.32 6.77
CA ARG A 16 5.49 16.14 5.58
C ARG A 16 4.54 15.46 4.59
N MET A 17 3.26 15.41 4.96
CA MET A 17 2.20 15.45 3.96
C MET A 17 2.20 16.87 3.37
N ASP A 18 3.23 17.20 2.58
CA ASP A 18 3.34 18.45 1.81
C ASP A 18 2.48 18.36 0.51
N ALA A 19 1.24 17.87 0.64
CA ALA A 19 0.24 17.80 -0.43
C ALA A 19 -1.15 18.14 0.18
N PRO A 20 -2.06 18.72 -0.62
CA PRO A 20 -2.72 20.02 -0.46
C PRO A 20 -3.88 20.03 0.56
N LEU A 21 -3.66 19.46 1.74
CA LEU A 21 -4.60 19.56 2.86
C LEU A 21 -4.42 20.86 3.66
N ARG A 22 -3.63 21.81 3.15
CA ARG A 22 -3.81 23.23 3.50
C ARG A 22 -5.09 23.74 2.83
N GLY A 23 -6.23 23.22 3.26
CA GLY A 23 -7.41 24.06 3.30
C GLY A 23 -7.07 25.19 4.26
N ASN A 24 -6.57 26.28 3.72
CA ASN A 24 -6.39 27.51 4.48
C ASN A 24 -7.79 27.84 5.00
N TYR A 25 -7.96 28.07 6.31
CA TYR A 25 -9.26 28.51 6.85
C TYR A 25 -9.84 29.70 6.05
N ASN A 26 -8.95 30.49 5.44
CA ASN A 26 -9.26 31.60 4.54
C ASN A 26 -10.03 31.18 3.25
N GLU A 27 -9.94 29.92 2.80
CA GLU A 27 -10.74 29.41 1.66
C GLU A 27 -12.16 28.98 2.06
N LEU A 28 -12.43 28.87 3.37
CA LEU A 28 -13.75 28.53 3.91
C LEU A 28 -14.59 29.78 4.26
N GLU A 29 -14.00 30.98 4.26
CA GLU A 29 -14.69 32.22 4.64
C GLU A 29 -15.63 32.79 3.56
N VAL A 30 -15.58 32.30 2.31
CA VAL A 30 -16.36 32.85 1.17
C VAL A 30 -16.99 31.73 0.32
N VAL A 31 -17.75 30.83 0.95
CA VAL A 31 -18.44 29.74 0.24
C VAL A 31 -19.94 29.95 0.42
N ASP A 32 -20.72 30.14 -0.64
CA ASP A 32 -22.20 30.19 -0.55
C ASP A 32 -22.76 28.79 -0.18
N ASP A 33 -23.95 28.71 0.40
CA ASP A 33 -24.57 27.45 0.87
C ASP A 33 -24.68 26.40 -0.26
N ALA A 34 -24.91 26.85 -1.49
CA ALA A 34 -24.94 26.01 -2.68
C ALA A 34 -23.56 25.40 -2.99
N GLU A 35 -22.48 26.15 -2.79
CA GLU A 35 -21.11 25.70 -2.99
C GLU A 35 -20.68 24.74 -1.87
N LEU A 36 -21.06 25.01 -0.62
CA LEU A 36 -20.83 24.09 0.50
C LEU A 36 -21.54 22.75 0.26
N ARG A 37 -22.81 22.78 -0.14
CA ARG A 37 -23.58 21.57 -0.47
C ARG A 37 -22.90 20.76 -1.58
N ASN A 38 -22.41 21.42 -2.63
CA ASN A 38 -21.69 20.75 -3.71
C ASN A 38 -20.37 20.13 -3.22
N LYS A 39 -19.61 20.82 -2.38
CA LYS A 39 -18.38 20.28 -1.75
C LYS A 39 -18.69 19.04 -0.91
N LEU A 40 -19.73 19.08 -0.07
CA LEU A 40 -20.14 17.94 0.76
C LEU A 40 -20.60 16.73 -0.09
N ILE A 41 -21.35 16.97 -1.17
CA ILE A 41 -21.77 15.90 -2.09
C ILE A 41 -20.57 15.29 -2.80
N GLN A 42 -19.61 16.10 -3.26
CA GLN A 42 -18.40 15.60 -3.90
C GLN A 42 -17.54 14.79 -2.92
N GLU A 43 -17.40 15.26 -1.69
CA GLU A 43 -16.58 14.63 -0.66
C GLU A 43 -17.07 13.20 -0.33
N VAL A 44 -18.39 13.03 -0.22
CA VAL A 44 -19.00 11.74 0.09
C VAL A 44 -19.31 10.94 -1.18
N ALA A 45 -20.26 11.40 -2.00
CA ALA A 45 -20.84 10.58 -3.06
C ALA A 45 -19.85 10.29 -4.20
N LEU A 46 -19.19 11.32 -4.72
CA LEU A 46 -18.26 11.14 -5.85
C LEU A 46 -17.04 10.32 -5.42
N SER A 47 -16.50 10.60 -4.23
CA SER A 47 -15.33 9.86 -3.75
C SER A 47 -15.66 8.41 -3.40
N THR A 48 -16.83 8.12 -2.82
CA THR A 48 -17.28 6.74 -2.62
C THR A 48 -17.48 6.02 -3.97
N LEU A 49 -18.00 6.69 -5.00
CA LEU A 49 -18.10 6.07 -6.34
C LEU A 49 -16.73 5.73 -6.92
N LYS A 50 -15.71 6.58 -6.72
CA LYS A 50 -14.33 6.28 -7.11
C LYS A 50 -13.79 5.07 -6.35
N ASP A 51 -14.02 5.01 -5.04
CA ASP A 51 -13.61 3.87 -4.20
C ASP A 51 -14.26 2.57 -4.67
N ILE A 52 -15.57 2.59 -4.99
CA ILE A 52 -16.29 1.45 -5.56
C ILE A 52 -15.67 1.03 -6.90
N ALA A 53 -15.47 1.97 -7.82
CA ALA A 53 -14.93 1.66 -9.14
C ALA A 53 -13.53 1.04 -9.04
N ALA A 54 -12.64 1.63 -8.25
CA ALA A 54 -11.29 1.12 -8.03
C ALA A 54 -11.31 -0.27 -7.37
N SER A 55 -12.15 -0.46 -6.34
CA SER A 55 -12.29 -1.74 -5.65
C SER A 55 -12.82 -2.83 -6.59
N CYS A 56 -13.83 -2.52 -7.40
CA CYS A 56 -14.37 -3.47 -8.37
C CYS A 56 -13.31 -3.92 -9.39
N VAL A 57 -12.47 -3.00 -9.88
CA VAL A 57 -11.38 -3.33 -10.80
C VAL A 57 -10.35 -4.22 -10.11
N ILE A 58 -9.86 -3.82 -8.93
CA ILE A 58 -8.85 -4.56 -8.16
C ILE A 58 -9.37 -5.96 -7.82
N THR A 59 -10.57 -6.05 -7.26
CA THR A 59 -11.22 -7.33 -6.91
C THR A 59 -11.46 -8.17 -8.16
N GLY A 60 -11.95 -7.58 -9.24
CA GLY A 60 -12.21 -8.29 -10.50
C GLY A 60 -10.95 -8.90 -11.10
N VAL A 61 -9.84 -8.16 -11.14
CA VAL A 61 -8.54 -8.69 -11.60
C VAL A 61 -8.04 -9.78 -10.65
N THR A 62 -8.13 -9.56 -9.34
CA THR A 62 -7.65 -10.51 -8.33
C THR A 62 -8.43 -11.83 -8.38
N CYS A 63 -9.73 -11.81 -8.68
CA CYS A 63 -10.56 -13.01 -8.83
C CYS A 63 -10.04 -14.01 -9.87
N TYR A 64 -9.26 -13.58 -10.87
CA TYR A 64 -8.63 -14.52 -11.82
C TYR A 64 -7.56 -15.42 -11.18
N PHE A 65 -7.01 -15.00 -10.05
CA PHE A 65 -5.93 -15.70 -9.33
C PHE A 65 -6.40 -16.31 -8.00
N VAL A 66 -7.61 -15.99 -7.56
CA VAL A 66 -8.16 -16.46 -6.28
C VAL A 66 -8.71 -17.87 -6.43
N ALA A 67 -8.42 -18.73 -5.45
CA ALA A 67 -9.06 -20.03 -5.36
C ALA A 67 -10.59 -19.85 -5.37
N THR A 68 -11.32 -20.54 -6.25
CA THR A 68 -12.75 -20.28 -6.52
C THR A 68 -13.62 -20.24 -5.25
N SER A 69 -13.30 -21.06 -4.25
CA SER A 69 -14.02 -21.10 -2.97
C SER A 69 -13.85 -19.83 -2.11
N ALA A 70 -12.83 -19.01 -2.37
CA ALA A 70 -12.47 -17.85 -1.58
C ALA A 70 -12.88 -16.50 -2.20
N ILE A 71 -13.48 -16.51 -3.39
CA ILE A 71 -14.05 -15.31 -4.04
C ILE A 71 -15.06 -14.56 -3.15
N PRO A 72 -15.98 -15.24 -2.42
CA PRO A 72 -16.92 -14.54 -1.53
C PRO A 72 -16.22 -13.74 -0.43
N THR A 73 -15.13 -14.29 0.12
CA THR A 73 -14.33 -13.66 1.17
C THR A 73 -13.69 -12.35 0.68
N LEU A 74 -13.19 -12.34 -0.55
CA LEU A 74 -12.65 -11.14 -1.20
C LEU A 74 -13.73 -10.07 -1.41
N LEU A 75 -14.91 -10.46 -1.89
CA LEU A 75 -16.04 -9.53 -2.07
C LEU A 75 -16.49 -8.91 -0.75
N ILE A 76 -16.59 -9.70 0.32
CA ILE A 76 -16.92 -9.22 1.66
C ILE A 76 -15.88 -8.20 2.14
N GLY A 77 -14.59 -8.46 1.91
CA GLY A 77 -13.51 -7.52 2.22
C GLY A 77 -13.69 -6.18 1.49
N ALA A 78 -13.94 -6.22 0.18
CA ALA A 78 -14.16 -5.02 -0.62
C ALA A 78 -15.38 -4.21 -0.17
N ILE A 79 -16.52 -4.88 0.07
CA ILE A 79 -17.75 -4.25 0.58
C ILE A 79 -17.50 -3.61 1.96
N SER A 80 -16.79 -4.32 2.85
CA SER A 80 -16.48 -3.81 4.20
C SER A 80 -15.60 -2.56 4.15
N MET A 81 -14.62 -2.52 3.25
CA MET A 81 -13.76 -1.35 3.05
C MET A 81 -14.55 -0.17 2.49
N ILE A 82 -15.40 -0.38 1.48
CA ILE A 82 -16.28 0.66 0.93
C ILE A 82 -17.21 1.21 2.02
N ALA A 83 -17.82 0.34 2.83
CA ALA A 83 -18.68 0.74 3.93
C ALA A 83 -17.92 1.58 4.98
N MET A 84 -16.70 1.16 5.34
CA MET A 84 -15.83 1.92 6.26
C MET A 84 -15.50 3.31 5.69
N ASN A 85 -15.14 3.39 4.41
CA ASN A 85 -14.84 4.67 3.76
C ASN A 85 -16.05 5.58 3.64
N LEU A 86 -17.24 5.03 3.39
CA LEU A 86 -18.47 5.80 3.40
C LEU A 86 -18.71 6.43 4.79
N VAL A 87 -18.48 5.69 5.88
CA VAL A 87 -18.60 6.22 7.25
C VAL A 87 -17.57 7.32 7.49
N LEU A 88 -16.30 7.09 7.16
CA LEU A 88 -15.22 8.06 7.35
C LEU A 88 -15.45 9.36 6.54
N ARG A 89 -15.90 9.23 5.28
CA ARG A 89 -16.26 10.39 4.45
C ARG A 89 -17.47 11.14 4.99
N SER A 90 -18.46 10.42 5.51
CA SER A 90 -19.63 11.04 6.15
C SER A 90 -19.25 11.82 7.41
N LEU A 91 -18.33 11.28 8.23
CA LEU A 91 -17.77 11.96 9.40
C LEU A 91 -16.96 13.21 9.00
N SER A 92 -16.15 13.10 7.94
CA SER A 92 -15.39 14.22 7.41
C SER A 92 -16.33 15.33 6.87
N ALA A 93 -17.37 14.98 6.13
CA ALA A 93 -18.36 15.93 5.65
C ALA A 93 -19.13 16.60 6.80
N GLY A 94 -19.54 15.83 7.82
CA GLY A 94 -20.22 16.37 9.01
C GLY A 94 -19.34 17.32 9.81
N THR A 95 -18.06 16.97 10.03
CA THR A 95 -17.11 17.85 10.73
C THR A 95 -16.81 19.12 9.93
N LEU A 96 -16.69 19.03 8.60
CA LEU A 96 -16.52 20.20 7.74
C LEU A 96 -17.73 21.14 7.80
N TRP A 97 -18.95 20.57 7.79
CA TRP A 97 -20.19 21.35 7.94
C TRP A 97 -20.25 22.06 9.30
N MET A 98 -19.86 21.39 10.39
CA MET A 98 -19.81 22.01 11.73
C MET A 98 -18.79 23.15 11.79
N ILE A 99 -17.59 22.96 11.25
CA ILE A 99 -16.55 24.02 11.20
C ILE A 99 -17.09 25.25 10.46
N TYR A 100 -17.79 25.05 9.34
CA TYR A 100 -18.37 26.13 8.56
C TYR A 100 -19.49 26.87 9.32
N HIS A 101 -20.36 26.14 10.02
CA HIS A 101 -21.52 26.72 10.70
C HIS A 101 -21.18 27.39 12.04
N GLU A 102 -20.28 26.80 12.83
CA GLU A 102 -19.88 27.35 14.13
C GLU A 102 -19.00 28.60 13.98
N ARG A 103 -18.34 28.80 12.83
CA ARG A 103 -17.41 29.91 12.53
C ARG A 103 -16.34 30.14 13.59
N GLU A 104 -16.12 29.16 14.45
CA GLU A 104 -15.15 29.19 15.54
C GLU A 104 -14.02 28.22 15.21
N HIS A 105 -12.78 28.66 15.43
CA HIS A 105 -11.60 27.82 15.21
C HIS A 105 -11.54 26.73 16.28
N ASN A 106 -12.21 25.60 16.02
CA ASN A 106 -12.17 24.43 16.89
C ASN A 106 -11.08 23.45 16.42
N PRO A 107 -9.92 23.36 17.11
CA PRO A 107 -8.81 22.50 16.69
C PRO A 107 -9.17 21.01 16.72
N LEU A 108 -10.14 20.60 17.56
CA LEU A 108 -10.60 19.21 17.64
C LEU A 108 -11.40 18.82 16.40
N LEU A 109 -12.25 19.71 15.89
CA LEU A 109 -13.01 19.45 14.66
C LEU A 109 -12.07 19.36 13.45
N LEU A 110 -11.07 20.24 13.36
CA LEU A 110 -10.05 20.17 12.31
C LEU A 110 -9.26 18.86 12.36
N PHE A 111 -8.85 18.44 13.57
CA PHE A 111 -8.16 17.18 13.75
C PHE A 111 -9.04 15.99 13.33
N ALA A 112 -10.32 15.97 13.73
CA ALA A 112 -11.26 14.92 13.35
C ALA A 112 -11.48 14.86 11.83
N TYR A 113 -11.56 16.02 11.17
CA TYR A 113 -11.64 16.15 9.72
C TYR A 113 -10.39 15.53 9.04
N GLN A 114 -9.20 15.97 9.44
CA GLN A 114 -7.93 15.49 8.88
C GLN A 114 -7.70 13.99 9.13
N LEU A 115 -8.04 13.50 10.33
CA LEU A 115 -7.97 12.09 10.67
C LEU A 115 -8.87 11.26 9.76
N SER A 116 -10.14 11.67 9.58
CA SER A 116 -11.09 10.96 8.74
C SER A 116 -10.63 10.89 7.28
N GLN A 117 -10.05 11.99 6.77
CA GLN A 117 -9.46 12.05 5.43
C GLN A 117 -8.26 11.12 5.27
N CYS A 118 -7.40 11.04 6.28
CA CYS A 118 -6.22 10.18 6.28
C CYS A 118 -6.57 8.68 6.38
N MET A 119 -7.63 8.34 7.11
CA MET A 119 -8.05 6.96 7.31
C MET A 119 -8.65 6.31 6.05
N CYS A 120 -9.20 7.09 5.10
CA CYS A 120 -9.78 6.53 3.87
C CYS A 120 -8.72 5.85 2.96
N PRO A 121 -7.60 6.50 2.61
CA PRO A 121 -6.48 5.84 1.92
C PRO A 121 -5.90 4.64 2.67
N ILE A 122 -5.83 4.70 4.00
CA ILE A 122 -5.29 3.61 4.84
C ILE A 122 -6.19 2.38 4.79
N SER A 123 -7.51 2.55 4.91
CA SER A 123 -8.44 1.42 4.82
C SER A 123 -8.39 0.77 3.43
N PHE A 124 -8.24 1.58 2.38
CA PHE A 124 -8.12 1.13 1.01
C PHE A 124 -6.82 0.34 0.81
N SER A 125 -5.70 0.84 1.35
CA SER A 125 -4.42 0.15 1.24
C SER A 125 -4.40 -1.20 1.97
N ILE A 126 -5.22 -1.41 3.01
CA ILE A 126 -5.40 -2.73 3.62
C ILE A 126 -6.05 -3.72 2.64
N LEU A 127 -7.07 -3.30 1.89
CA LEU A 127 -7.66 -4.18 0.86
C LEU A 127 -6.65 -4.47 -0.25
N GLU A 128 -5.96 -3.43 -0.73
CA GLU A 128 -4.95 -3.58 -1.77
C GLU A 128 -3.82 -4.53 -1.33
N SER A 129 -3.36 -4.42 -0.08
CA SER A 129 -2.27 -5.24 0.45
C SER A 129 -2.63 -6.73 0.58
N MET A 130 -3.93 -7.04 0.60
CA MET A 130 -4.49 -8.40 0.61
C MET A 130 -4.86 -8.91 -0.79
N THR A 131 -4.71 -8.08 -1.82
CA THR A 131 -5.16 -8.35 -3.18
C THR A 131 -4.03 -8.13 -4.18
N THR A 132 -3.97 -6.96 -4.80
CA THR A 132 -2.98 -6.61 -5.83
C THR A 132 -1.55 -6.81 -5.33
N SER A 133 -1.22 -6.39 -4.11
CA SER A 133 0.10 -6.59 -3.53
C SER A 133 0.48 -8.07 -3.46
N VAL A 134 -0.46 -8.94 -3.08
CA VAL A 134 -0.27 -10.41 -3.08
C VAL A 134 -0.12 -10.94 -4.50
N VAL A 135 -0.95 -10.50 -5.45
CA VAL A 135 -0.83 -10.89 -6.87
C VAL A 135 0.57 -10.54 -7.40
N ILE A 136 1.06 -9.33 -7.12
CA ILE A 136 2.38 -8.85 -7.58
C ILE A 136 3.49 -9.70 -6.94
N HIS A 137 3.37 -9.99 -5.65
CA HIS A 137 4.31 -10.84 -4.93
C HIS A 137 4.41 -12.24 -5.57
N GLU A 138 3.28 -12.92 -5.74
CA GLU A 138 3.24 -14.25 -6.34
C GLU A 138 3.66 -14.23 -7.82
N ALA A 139 3.32 -13.17 -8.56
CA ALA A 139 3.78 -12.99 -9.93
C ALA A 139 5.32 -12.88 -9.99
N GLY A 140 5.96 -12.24 -9.01
CA GLY A 140 7.42 -12.22 -8.88
C GLY A 140 8.01 -13.62 -8.79
N HIS A 141 7.46 -14.48 -7.93
CA HIS A 141 7.88 -15.89 -7.84
C HIS A 141 7.65 -16.64 -9.15
N ALA A 142 6.47 -16.51 -9.75
CA ALA A 142 6.10 -17.24 -10.96
C ALA A 142 6.99 -16.86 -12.15
N LEU A 143 7.29 -15.57 -12.32
CA LEU A 143 8.19 -15.06 -13.35
C LEU A 143 9.62 -15.56 -13.12
N ALA A 144 10.12 -15.50 -11.88
CA ALA A 144 11.45 -15.97 -11.54
C ALA A 144 11.60 -17.49 -11.76
N ALA A 145 10.60 -18.29 -11.36
CA ALA A 145 10.60 -19.73 -11.58
C ALA A 145 10.65 -20.07 -13.08
N THR A 146 9.88 -19.35 -13.90
CA THR A 146 9.89 -19.51 -15.36
C THR A 146 11.21 -19.07 -15.99
N ALA A 147 11.91 -18.11 -15.39
CA ALA A 147 13.22 -17.66 -15.86
C ALA A 147 14.33 -18.68 -15.59
N VAL A 148 14.29 -19.41 -14.46
CA VAL A 148 15.39 -20.30 -14.03
C VAL A 148 15.12 -21.79 -14.24
N TYR A 149 13.85 -22.23 -14.35
CA TYR A 149 13.47 -23.64 -14.59
C TYR A 149 12.72 -23.82 -15.92
N ASN A 150 13.15 -24.81 -16.72
CA ASN A 150 12.40 -25.24 -17.90
C ASN A 150 11.12 -25.94 -17.47
N ASN A 151 10.02 -25.67 -18.19
CA ASN A 151 8.70 -26.25 -17.92
C ASN A 151 8.28 -26.09 -16.44
N SER A 152 8.49 -24.89 -15.88
CA SER A 152 8.16 -24.58 -14.49
C SER A 152 6.67 -24.75 -14.18
N HIS A 153 5.79 -24.63 -15.18
CA HIS A 153 4.32 -24.70 -15.03
C HIS A 153 3.82 -23.86 -13.84
N ALA A 154 4.37 -22.65 -13.67
CA ALA A 154 4.07 -21.81 -12.53
C ALA A 154 2.58 -21.42 -12.51
N SER A 155 1.95 -21.58 -11.35
CA SER A 155 0.55 -21.20 -11.11
C SER A 155 0.43 -20.45 -9.80
N ILE A 156 -0.36 -19.38 -9.80
CA ILE A 156 -0.62 -18.53 -8.64
C ILE A 156 -2.00 -18.86 -8.09
N GLU A 157 -2.10 -18.98 -6.78
CA GLU A 157 -3.36 -19.17 -6.06
C GLU A 157 -3.41 -18.21 -4.87
N ILE A 158 -4.48 -17.41 -4.78
CA ILE A 158 -4.66 -16.42 -3.71
C ILE A 158 -5.75 -16.86 -2.75
N PHE A 159 -5.45 -16.71 -1.46
CA PHE A 159 -6.33 -16.95 -0.34
C PHE A 159 -6.52 -15.63 0.42
N PRO A 160 -7.63 -14.90 0.18
CA PRO A 160 -7.93 -13.64 0.87
C PRO A 160 -7.72 -13.75 2.38
N PHE A 161 -7.04 -12.75 2.97
CA PHE A 161 -6.62 -12.69 4.38
C PHE A 161 -5.56 -13.70 4.83
N LEU A 162 -5.20 -14.69 4.01
CA LEU A 162 -4.18 -15.70 4.31
C LEU A 162 -2.91 -15.54 3.47
N GLY A 163 -2.97 -14.80 2.36
CA GLY A 163 -1.85 -14.53 1.46
C GLY A 163 -2.00 -15.23 0.10
N GLY A 164 -0.87 -15.52 -0.52
CA GLY A 164 -0.79 -16.19 -1.81
C GLY A 164 0.13 -17.40 -1.76
N VAL A 165 0.03 -18.25 -2.78
CA VAL A 165 0.96 -19.34 -3.01
C VAL A 165 1.24 -19.45 -4.50
N THR A 166 2.53 -19.43 -4.84
CA THR A 166 3.02 -19.82 -6.16
C THR A 166 3.47 -21.27 -6.14
N ARG A 167 2.80 -22.10 -6.93
CA ARG A 167 3.22 -23.48 -7.18
C ARG A 167 3.99 -23.55 -8.49
N TYR A 168 5.11 -24.25 -8.50
CA TYR A 168 5.92 -24.47 -9.70
C TYR A 168 6.69 -25.78 -9.59
N TYR A 169 7.14 -26.30 -10.73
CA TYR A 169 7.98 -27.47 -10.86
C TYR A 169 9.45 -27.06 -11.00
N GLU A 170 10.32 -27.60 -10.15
CA GLU A 170 11.77 -27.47 -10.29
C GLU A 170 12.30 -28.46 -11.33
N GLY A 171 12.07 -28.13 -12.61
CA GLY A 171 12.58 -28.90 -13.75
C GLY A 171 14.08 -28.74 -13.97
N ALA A 172 14.54 -29.16 -15.15
CA ALA A 172 15.90 -28.86 -15.59
C ALA A 172 16.10 -27.33 -15.64
N LEU A 173 17.28 -26.86 -15.21
CA LEU A 173 17.58 -25.43 -15.22
C LEU A 173 17.58 -24.88 -16.66
N THR A 174 17.14 -23.64 -16.84
CA THR A 174 17.37 -22.89 -18.07
C THR A 174 18.84 -22.51 -18.19
N LYS A 175 19.29 -21.96 -19.31
CA LYS A 175 20.66 -21.40 -19.43
C LYS A 175 20.98 -20.36 -18.34
N PHE A 176 19.98 -19.55 -17.98
CA PHE A 176 20.12 -18.56 -16.91
C PHE A 176 20.19 -19.25 -15.53
N GLY A 177 19.33 -20.24 -15.28
CA GLY A 177 19.37 -21.04 -14.06
C GLY A 177 20.67 -21.82 -13.90
N GLU A 178 21.24 -22.38 -14.98
CA GLU A 178 22.53 -23.07 -14.98
C GLU A 178 23.67 -22.13 -14.61
N HIS A 179 23.64 -20.88 -15.09
CA HIS A 179 24.63 -19.86 -14.75
C HIS A 179 24.59 -19.48 -13.26
N LEU A 180 23.40 -19.38 -12.68
CA LEU A 180 23.24 -19.16 -11.23
C LEU A 180 23.62 -20.43 -10.42
N GLY A 181 23.32 -21.60 -10.98
CA GLY A 181 23.37 -22.88 -10.32
C GLY A 181 22.07 -23.19 -9.54
N PRO A 182 21.88 -24.47 -9.14
CA PRO A 182 20.61 -24.93 -8.56
C PRO A 182 20.23 -24.21 -7.26
N ARG A 183 21.19 -24.01 -6.36
CA ARG A 183 20.96 -23.37 -5.05
C ARG A 183 20.59 -21.90 -5.23
N ALA A 184 21.34 -21.16 -6.03
CA ALA A 184 21.07 -19.74 -6.25
C ALA A 184 19.77 -19.51 -7.04
N SER A 185 19.40 -20.43 -7.94
CA SER A 185 18.11 -20.39 -8.64
C SER A 185 16.93 -20.44 -7.67
N ARG A 186 16.96 -21.34 -6.66
CA ARG A 186 15.91 -21.39 -5.61
C ARG A 186 15.86 -20.10 -4.80
N LEU A 187 17.02 -19.58 -4.38
CA LEU A 187 17.10 -18.33 -3.62
C LEU A 187 16.63 -17.13 -4.45
N PHE A 188 16.90 -17.13 -5.74
CA PHE A 188 16.42 -16.12 -6.67
C PHE A 188 14.90 -16.13 -6.75
N VAL A 189 14.26 -17.29 -6.87
CA VAL A 189 12.80 -17.40 -6.82
C VAL A 189 12.26 -16.87 -5.49
N ASN A 190 12.79 -17.30 -4.35
CA ASN A 190 12.35 -16.82 -3.03
C ASN A 190 12.51 -15.29 -2.86
N ALA A 191 13.56 -14.70 -3.41
CA ALA A 191 13.76 -13.25 -3.34
C ALA A 191 12.84 -12.46 -4.28
N ALA A 192 12.39 -13.08 -5.39
CA ALA A 192 11.71 -12.38 -6.47
C ALA A 192 10.33 -11.85 -6.08
N GLY A 193 9.56 -12.59 -5.27
CA GLY A 193 8.24 -12.13 -4.82
C GLY A 193 8.32 -10.85 -3.98
N PRO A 194 9.08 -10.84 -2.86
CA PRO A 194 9.30 -9.62 -2.10
C PRO A 194 9.90 -8.47 -2.93
N LEU A 195 10.84 -8.78 -3.84
CA LEU A 195 11.44 -7.76 -4.69
C LEU A 195 10.40 -7.12 -5.63
N ALA A 196 9.50 -7.91 -6.23
CA ALA A 196 8.43 -7.41 -7.08
C ALA A 196 7.50 -6.47 -6.29
N GLY A 197 7.11 -6.86 -5.07
CA GLY A 197 6.31 -6.01 -4.18
C GLY A 197 6.99 -4.68 -3.85
N ILE A 198 8.28 -4.69 -3.52
CA ILE A 198 9.04 -3.47 -3.20
C ILE A 198 9.24 -2.57 -4.42
N LEU A 199 9.44 -3.15 -5.62
CA LEU A 199 9.52 -2.40 -6.87
C LEU A 199 8.19 -1.69 -7.17
N ALA A 200 7.06 -2.41 -7.06
CA ALA A 200 5.73 -1.85 -7.24
C ALA A 200 5.47 -0.70 -6.24
N ALA A 201 5.74 -0.93 -4.95
CA ALA A 201 5.60 0.09 -3.92
C ALA A 201 6.49 1.33 -4.17
N SER A 202 7.70 1.13 -4.69
CA SER A 202 8.60 2.23 -5.05
C SER A 202 8.03 3.04 -6.21
N CYS A 203 7.43 2.39 -7.21
CA CYS A 203 6.71 3.04 -8.29
C CYS A 203 5.49 3.83 -7.76
N GLU A 204 4.69 3.25 -6.86
CA GLU A 204 3.54 3.92 -6.25
C GLU A 204 3.94 5.18 -5.47
N ILE A 205 5.01 5.11 -4.66
CA ILE A 205 5.55 6.26 -3.93
C ILE A 205 6.05 7.34 -4.90
N GLY A 206 6.73 6.94 -5.99
CA GLY A 206 7.17 7.88 -7.02
C GLY A 206 6.01 8.54 -7.75
N LEU A 207 4.99 7.76 -8.11
CA LEU A 207 3.81 8.23 -8.83
C LEU A 207 2.94 9.13 -7.94
N SER A 208 2.85 8.82 -6.64
CA SER A 208 2.24 9.71 -5.65
C SER A 208 2.87 11.10 -5.70
N HIS A 209 4.20 11.20 -5.68
CA HIS A 209 4.88 12.49 -5.71
C HIS A 209 4.61 13.23 -7.03
N TYR A 210 4.55 12.52 -8.15
CA TYR A 210 4.31 13.10 -9.47
C TYR A 210 2.91 13.70 -9.59
N VAL A 211 1.88 13.03 -9.08
CA VAL A 211 0.47 13.46 -9.25
C VAL A 211 -0.06 14.30 -8.10
N LYS A 212 0.75 14.66 -7.10
CA LYS A 212 0.30 15.28 -5.84
C LYS A 212 -0.40 16.63 -6.00
N GLU A 213 -0.01 17.42 -7.01
CA GLU A 213 -0.57 18.75 -7.26
C GLU A 213 -1.89 18.65 -8.06
N ASP A 214 -1.93 17.83 -9.11
CA ASP A 214 -3.10 17.68 -9.99
C ASP A 214 -4.19 16.76 -9.40
N HIS A 215 -3.77 15.71 -8.69
CA HIS A 215 -4.63 14.65 -8.17
C HIS A 215 -4.25 14.28 -6.73
N PRO A 216 -4.48 15.17 -5.76
CA PRO A 216 -4.01 14.99 -4.40
C PRO A 216 -4.58 13.79 -3.66
N GLN A 217 -5.87 13.51 -3.86
CA GLN A 217 -6.49 12.30 -3.29
C GLN A 217 -5.84 11.03 -3.85
N LEU A 218 -5.61 10.96 -5.16
CA LEU A 218 -4.93 9.81 -5.78
C LEU A 218 -3.50 9.66 -5.26
N SER A 219 -2.78 10.77 -5.09
CA SER A 219 -1.45 10.75 -4.47
C SER A 219 -1.46 10.14 -3.07
N LEU A 220 -2.45 10.48 -2.24
CA LEU A 220 -2.56 9.90 -0.89
C LEU A 220 -2.81 8.39 -0.93
N TYR A 221 -3.69 7.92 -1.82
CA TYR A 221 -3.93 6.49 -2.00
C TYR A 221 -2.66 5.77 -2.44
N LEU A 222 -1.97 6.27 -3.47
CA LEU A 222 -0.71 5.71 -3.96
C LEU A 222 0.37 5.66 -2.87
N LEU A 223 0.51 6.74 -2.10
CA LEU A 223 1.45 6.78 -0.99
C LEU A 223 1.11 5.76 0.09
N SER A 224 -0.16 5.68 0.49
CA SER A 224 -0.63 4.75 1.52
C SER A 224 -0.48 3.29 1.09
N MET A 225 -0.74 2.97 -0.18
CA MET A 225 -0.50 1.63 -0.75
C MET A 225 0.97 1.27 -0.72
N GLY A 226 1.84 2.14 -1.24
CA GLY A 226 3.28 1.87 -1.28
C GLY A 226 3.89 1.72 0.11
N VAL A 227 3.53 2.60 1.05
CA VAL A 227 4.01 2.51 2.44
C VAL A 227 3.50 1.22 3.10
N MET A 228 2.23 0.86 2.91
CA MET A 228 1.65 -0.36 3.49
C MET A 228 2.34 -1.61 2.93
N THR A 229 2.56 -1.67 1.60
CA THR A 229 3.26 -2.79 0.96
C THR A 229 4.69 -2.94 1.48
N VAL A 230 5.44 -1.84 1.63
CA VAL A 230 6.78 -1.89 2.24
C VAL A 230 6.71 -2.39 3.67
N ALA A 231 5.80 -1.84 4.49
CA ALA A 231 5.65 -2.25 5.88
C ALA A 231 5.31 -3.75 6.02
N GLN A 232 4.38 -4.26 5.21
CA GLN A 232 4.00 -5.67 5.20
C GLN A 232 5.18 -6.58 4.87
N HIS A 233 5.96 -6.25 3.84
CA HIS A 233 7.14 -7.04 3.47
C HIS A 233 8.25 -6.97 4.54
N VAL A 234 8.44 -5.81 5.18
CA VAL A 234 9.37 -5.65 6.31
C VAL A 234 8.93 -6.53 7.48
N MET A 235 7.66 -6.49 7.86
CA MET A 235 7.12 -7.33 8.95
C MET A 235 7.21 -8.82 8.62
N TYR A 236 6.96 -9.19 7.36
CA TYR A 236 7.11 -10.57 6.88
C TYR A 236 8.58 -11.02 6.86
N ALA A 237 9.54 -10.15 6.56
CA ALA A 237 10.95 -10.49 6.73
C ALA A 237 11.30 -10.71 8.20
N LEU A 238 10.87 -9.81 9.08
CA LEU A 238 11.14 -9.91 10.51
C LEU A 238 10.49 -11.14 11.15
N SER A 239 9.34 -11.60 10.65
CA SER A 239 8.70 -12.82 11.18
C SER A 239 9.56 -14.07 11.01
N ALA A 240 10.50 -14.09 10.07
CA ALA A 240 11.45 -15.18 9.92
C ALA A 240 12.38 -15.35 11.14
N LEU A 241 12.61 -14.29 11.94
CA LEU A 241 13.42 -14.36 13.16
C LEU A 241 12.76 -15.21 14.26
N SER A 242 11.42 -15.33 14.22
CA SER A 242 10.64 -16.14 15.16
C SER A 242 10.47 -17.59 14.69
N GLN A 243 11.04 -17.97 13.54
CA GLN A 243 10.92 -19.32 12.98
C GLN A 243 12.15 -20.15 13.34
N GLU A 244 11.96 -21.14 14.22
CA GLU A 244 13.02 -22.05 14.66
C GLU A 244 13.38 -23.07 13.56
N LEU A 245 12.36 -23.60 12.87
CA LEU A 245 12.51 -24.60 11.81
C LEU A 245 12.32 -23.98 10.42
N PRO A 246 12.96 -24.54 9.38
CA PRO A 246 12.66 -24.17 8.01
C PRO A 246 11.17 -24.38 7.72
N SER A 247 10.44 -23.28 7.47
CA SER A 247 9.04 -23.33 7.03
C SER A 247 9.01 -23.35 5.49
N PRO A 248 8.55 -24.45 4.87
CA PRO A 248 8.39 -24.50 3.42
C PRO A 248 7.39 -23.42 2.98
N GLY A 249 7.81 -22.56 2.03
CA GLY A 249 6.97 -21.47 1.52
C GLY A 249 7.14 -20.12 2.23
N HIS A 250 7.99 -20.02 3.25
CA HIS A 250 8.34 -18.72 3.82
C HIS A 250 9.64 -18.19 3.20
N ASP A 251 9.54 -17.13 2.39
CA ASP A 251 10.63 -16.64 1.54
C ASP A 251 11.89 -16.30 2.33
N PHE A 252 11.72 -15.49 3.38
CA PHE A 252 12.82 -15.04 4.21
C PHE A 252 13.43 -16.14 5.08
N VAL A 253 12.66 -17.18 5.44
CA VAL A 253 13.21 -18.37 6.08
C VAL A 253 14.06 -19.16 5.08
N GLY A 254 13.61 -19.28 3.83
CA GLY A 254 14.40 -19.88 2.75
C GLY A 254 15.70 -19.12 2.49
N LEU A 255 15.61 -17.79 2.32
CA LEU A 255 16.77 -16.92 2.13
C LEU A 255 17.76 -17.02 3.30
N TRP A 256 17.27 -17.11 4.54
CA TRP A 256 18.13 -17.19 5.72
C TRP A 256 18.71 -18.57 5.96
N LYS A 257 17.85 -19.58 6.17
CA LYS A 257 18.29 -20.92 6.60
C LYS A 257 18.95 -21.71 5.48
N VAL A 258 18.60 -21.43 4.21
CA VAL A 258 19.22 -22.08 3.03
C VAL A 258 20.24 -21.16 2.37
N GLY A 259 19.95 -19.86 2.26
CA GLY A 259 20.83 -18.91 1.57
C GLY A 259 21.87 -18.22 2.44
N GLY A 260 21.73 -18.26 3.77
CA GLY A 260 22.61 -17.53 4.69
C GLY A 260 22.35 -16.02 4.74
N ILE A 261 21.28 -15.52 4.13
CA ILE A 261 20.95 -14.09 4.11
C ILE A 261 20.09 -13.77 5.33
N HIS A 262 20.65 -13.04 6.29
CA HIS A 262 19.93 -12.69 7.51
C HIS A 262 18.69 -11.81 7.20
N PRO A 263 17.54 -12.01 7.86
CA PRO A 263 16.33 -11.24 7.56
C PRO A 263 16.49 -9.71 7.66
N LEU A 264 17.35 -9.24 8.58
CA LEU A 264 17.68 -7.81 8.67
C LEU A 264 18.37 -7.27 7.41
N THR A 265 19.18 -8.08 6.72
CA THR A 265 19.78 -7.68 5.44
C THR A 265 18.68 -7.42 4.42
N SER A 266 17.68 -8.30 4.34
CA SER A 266 16.52 -8.12 3.46
C SER A 266 15.74 -6.86 3.84
N VAL A 267 15.47 -6.61 5.12
CA VAL A 267 14.79 -5.38 5.58
C VAL A 267 15.52 -4.14 5.12
N VAL A 268 16.84 -4.08 5.31
CA VAL A 268 17.65 -2.92 4.88
C VAL A 268 17.54 -2.73 3.36
N CYS A 269 17.65 -3.80 2.57
CA CYS A 269 17.51 -3.71 1.12
C CYS A 269 16.11 -3.26 0.68
N MET A 270 15.07 -3.77 1.31
CA MET A 270 13.68 -3.42 1.00
C MET A 270 13.34 -1.97 1.35
N LEU A 271 13.95 -1.41 2.40
CA LEU A 271 13.79 0.00 2.76
C LEU A 271 14.63 0.93 1.87
N ALA A 272 15.80 0.47 1.42
CA ALA A 272 16.75 1.30 0.68
C ALA A 272 16.14 1.88 -0.62
N LEU A 273 15.42 1.07 -1.40
CA LEU A 273 14.89 1.52 -2.70
C LEU A 273 13.76 2.57 -2.55
N PRO A 274 12.70 2.35 -1.76
CA PRO A 274 11.68 3.38 -1.50
C PRO A 274 12.26 4.66 -0.91
N LEU A 275 13.22 4.55 0.02
CA LEU A 275 13.89 5.71 0.62
C LEU A 275 14.73 6.47 -0.42
N LEU A 276 15.45 5.76 -1.29
CA LEU A 276 16.20 6.37 -2.39
C LEU A 276 15.27 7.14 -3.31
N VAL A 277 14.17 6.54 -3.75
CA VAL A 277 13.15 7.22 -4.58
C VAL A 277 12.62 8.48 -3.87
N LYS A 278 12.20 8.36 -2.60
CA LYS A 278 11.63 9.49 -1.86
C LYS A 278 12.64 10.62 -1.65
N THR A 279 13.89 10.29 -1.29
CA THR A 279 14.96 11.27 -1.07
C THR A 279 15.37 11.96 -2.36
N THR A 280 15.48 11.24 -3.48
CA THR A 280 15.76 11.84 -4.79
C THR A 280 14.65 12.84 -5.17
N LEU A 281 13.39 12.45 -5.04
CA LEU A 281 12.25 13.33 -5.37
C LEU A 281 12.19 14.56 -4.47
N PHE A 282 12.47 14.40 -3.17
CA PHE A 282 12.55 15.52 -2.24
C PHE A 282 13.69 16.49 -2.60
N SER A 283 14.86 15.97 -2.99
CA SER A 283 15.99 16.79 -3.43
C SER A 283 15.64 17.59 -4.69
N ILE A 284 14.97 16.98 -5.67
CA ILE A 284 14.51 17.66 -6.88
C ILE A 284 13.58 18.84 -6.55
N ASP A 285 12.57 18.61 -5.70
CA ASP A 285 11.65 19.67 -5.26
C ASP A 285 12.39 20.81 -4.53
N TYR A 286 13.37 20.47 -3.69
CA TYR A 286 14.16 21.47 -2.97
C TYR A 286 14.95 22.36 -3.95
N TYR A 287 15.63 21.76 -4.93
CA TYR A 287 16.39 22.49 -5.94
C TYR A 287 15.53 23.37 -6.85
N HIS A 288 14.29 22.98 -7.15
CA HIS A 288 13.39 23.80 -7.96
C HIS A 288 12.75 24.96 -7.18
N ARG A 289 12.77 24.92 -5.84
CA ARG A 289 12.21 25.96 -4.97
C ARG A 289 13.25 26.98 -4.48
N SER A 290 14.54 26.66 -4.59
CA SER A 290 15.68 27.52 -4.25
C SER A 290 16.17 28.31 -5.45
#